data_AF-A0A6C0KZE7-F1
#
_entry.id   AF-A0A6C0KZE7-F1
#
_cell.length_a   1.000
_cell.length_b   1.000
_cell.length_c   1.000
_cell.angle_alpha   90.00
_cell.angle_beta   90.00
_cell.angle_gamma   90.00
#
_symmetry.space_group_name_H-M   'P 1'
#
loop_
_entity.id
_entity.type
_entity.pdbx_description
1 polymer ?
#
loop_
_entity_poly.entity_id
_entity_poly.type
_entity_poly.pdbx_seq_one_letter_code
_entity_poly.pdbx_strand_id
1 'polypeptide(L)'
;PQEIRANDPRHLGNLTKNMSKINAQVSSDTKYDPTPPPRVDKNGKPLVENYTAELGASDTKLIDEKLFAIGALAAIVAVTILVIVLDPKLQSAVSQTQNGYVFLSVAALLCTITVLVVMRARYYNEIKMWYPRG
;
A
#
# COMPACT_ATOMS: atom_id res chain seq x y z
N PRO A 1 -27.89 -8.40 49.31
CA PRO A 1 -27.76 -7.66 48.03
C PRO A 1 -28.56 -6.36 48.09
N GLN A 2 -27.97 -5.21 47.75
CA GLN A 2 -28.72 -3.94 47.72
C GLN A 2 -29.74 -3.97 46.57
N GLU A 3 -31.01 -3.73 46.88
CA GLU A 3 -32.07 -3.63 45.87
C GLU A 3 -31.80 -2.43 44.95
N ILE A 4 -31.83 -2.68 43.64
CA ILE A 4 -31.63 -1.66 42.61
C ILE A 4 -32.88 -0.78 42.61
N ARG A 5 -32.79 0.37 43.26
CA ARG A 5 -33.88 1.34 43.37
C ARG A 5 -34.15 1.98 42.02
N ALA A 6 -35.35 2.51 41.81
CA ALA A 6 -35.79 3.13 40.54
C ALA A 6 -34.85 4.25 40.01
N ASN A 7 -34.11 4.90 40.91
CA ASN A 7 -33.17 5.98 40.58
C ASN A 7 -31.75 5.48 40.28
N ASP A 8 -31.45 4.18 40.44
CA ASP A 8 -30.15 3.60 40.14
C ASP A 8 -29.96 3.53 38.61
N PRO A 9 -28.80 3.92 38.05
CA PRO A 9 -28.54 3.82 36.62
C PRO A 9 -28.60 2.39 36.07
N ARG A 10 -28.44 1.38 36.93
CA ARG A 10 -28.59 -0.05 36.60
C ARG A 10 -30.05 -0.52 36.63
N HIS A 11 -30.98 0.34 37.05
CA HIS A 11 -32.41 0.03 37.02
C HIS A 11 -32.87 -0.11 35.57
N LEU A 12 -33.70 -1.12 35.31
CA LEU A 12 -34.13 -1.48 33.96
C LEU A 12 -34.72 -0.29 33.20
N GLY A 13 -35.55 0.53 33.86
CA GLY A 13 -36.16 1.72 33.24
C GLY A 13 -35.14 2.79 32.81
N ASN A 14 -34.00 2.90 33.50
CA ASN A 14 -32.94 3.86 33.14
C ASN A 14 -32.04 3.29 32.04
N LEU A 15 -31.77 1.97 32.07
CA LEU A 15 -31.09 1.25 31.00
C LEU A 15 -31.87 1.34 29.68
N THR A 16 -33.19 1.12 29.70
CA THR A 16 -34.03 1.23 28.50
C THR A 16 -34.03 2.65 27.92
N LYS A 17 -34.09 3.67 28.78
CA LYS A 17 -34.00 5.08 28.34
C LYS A 17 -32.66 5.39 27.69
N ASN A 18 -31.55 4.91 28.27
CA ASN A 18 -30.22 5.12 27.71
C ASN A 18 -30.04 4.35 26.40
N MET A 19 -30.53 3.12 26.30
CA MET A 19 -30.49 2.32 25.08
C MET A 19 -31.29 2.99 23.94
N SER A 20 -32.46 3.55 24.25
CA SER A 20 -33.27 4.28 23.27
C SER A 20 -32.56 5.55 22.76
N LYS A 21 -31.88 6.29 23.63
CA LYS A 21 -31.06 7.45 23.23
C LYS A 21 -29.89 7.04 22.34
N ILE A 22 -29.18 5.97 22.70
CA ILE A 22 -28.05 5.45 21.91
C ILE A 22 -28.54 5.00 20.53
N ASN A 23 -29.65 4.26 20.45
CA ASN A 23 -30.20 3.82 19.16
C ASN A 23 -30.69 4.99 18.29
N ALA A 24 -31.28 6.03 18.89
CA ALA A 24 -31.68 7.22 18.15
C ALA A 24 -30.46 7.99 17.60
N GLN A 25 -29.38 8.06 18.37
CA GLN A 25 -28.15 8.72 17.95
C GLN A 25 -27.40 7.92 16.89
N VAL A 26 -27.27 6.61 17.05
CA VAL A 26 -26.70 5.73 16.02
C VAL A 26 -27.53 5.83 14.73
N SER A 27 -28.86 5.83 14.80
CA SER A 27 -29.69 5.99 13.61
C SER A 27 -29.55 7.37 12.95
N SER A 28 -29.20 8.42 13.70
CA SER A 28 -28.91 9.75 13.16
C SER A 28 -27.53 9.78 12.51
N ASP A 29 -26.52 9.21 13.16
CA ASP A 29 -25.13 9.20 12.71
C ASP A 29 -24.90 8.21 11.55
N THR A 30 -25.71 7.17 11.43
CA THR A 30 -25.72 6.24 10.28
C THR A 30 -26.69 6.64 9.19
N LYS A 31 -27.38 7.78 9.33
CA LYS A 31 -28.21 8.28 8.23
C LYS A 31 -27.25 8.68 7.12
N TYR A 32 -27.34 7.97 5.99
CA TYR A 32 -26.62 8.29 4.76
C TYR A 32 -26.63 9.81 4.55
N ASP A 33 -25.46 10.43 4.61
CA ASP A 33 -25.31 11.81 4.15
C ASP A 33 -25.71 11.79 2.67
N PRO A 34 -26.81 12.46 2.26
CA PRO A 34 -27.22 12.43 0.88
C PRO A 34 -26.05 12.94 0.05
N THR A 35 -25.67 12.14 -0.96
CA THR A 35 -24.59 12.48 -1.89
C THR A 35 -24.71 13.96 -2.27
N PRO A 36 -23.65 14.77 -2.12
CA PRO A 36 -23.73 16.21 -2.37
C PRO A 36 -24.38 16.46 -3.74
N PRO A 37 -25.30 17.44 -3.84
CA PRO A 37 -26.06 17.66 -5.06
C PRO A 37 -25.11 17.86 -6.24
N PRO A 38 -25.40 17.27 -7.41
CA PRO A 38 -24.52 17.36 -8.57
C PRO A 38 -24.29 18.82 -8.91
N ARG A 39 -23.02 19.18 -9.11
CA ARG A 39 -22.68 20.52 -9.60
C ARG A 39 -23.39 20.74 -10.93
N VAL A 40 -24.04 21.87 -11.08
CA VAL A 40 -24.73 22.21 -12.33
C VAL A 40 -23.89 23.20 -13.13
N ASP A 41 -23.97 23.11 -14.46
CA ASP A 41 -23.39 24.11 -15.34
C ASP A 41 -24.17 25.45 -15.25
N LYS A 42 -23.69 26.48 -15.96
CA LYS A 42 -24.35 27.79 -16.01
C LYS A 42 -25.78 27.76 -16.58
N ASN A 43 -26.19 26.64 -17.17
CA ASN A 43 -27.50 26.41 -17.77
C ASN A 43 -28.38 25.48 -16.91
N GLY A 44 -27.96 25.14 -15.70
CA GLY A 44 -28.71 24.29 -14.77
C GLY A 44 -28.70 22.80 -15.11
N LYS A 45 -27.85 22.35 -16.05
CA LYS A 45 -27.71 20.93 -16.35
C LYS A 45 -26.71 20.28 -15.39
N PRO A 46 -26.99 19.08 -14.85
CA PRO A 46 -26.06 18.38 -13.99
C PRO A 46 -24.78 18.06 -14.75
N LEU A 47 -23.64 18.50 -14.21
CA LEU A 47 -22.33 18.07 -14.64
C LEU A 47 -22.17 16.61 -14.22
N VAL A 48 -22.17 15.70 -15.20
CA VAL A 48 -21.83 14.30 -14.98
C VAL A 48 -20.31 14.24 -14.81
N GLU A 49 -19.84 14.42 -13.58
CA GLU A 49 -18.45 14.14 -13.23
C GLU A 49 -18.28 12.63 -13.23
N ASN A 50 -17.90 12.08 -14.38
CA ASN A 50 -17.38 10.72 -14.45
C ASN A 50 -16.06 10.70 -13.69
N TYR A 51 -16.11 10.34 -12.41
CA TYR A 51 -14.94 9.86 -11.68
C TYR A 51 -14.60 8.46 -12.18
N THR A 52 -14.25 8.35 -13.47
CA THR A 52 -13.37 7.27 -13.88
C THR A 52 -12.05 7.57 -13.20
N ALA A 53 -11.77 6.89 -12.08
CA ALA A 53 -10.39 6.69 -11.68
C ALA A 53 -9.69 6.17 -12.94
N GLU A 54 -8.80 6.97 -13.53
CA GLU A 54 -8.07 6.58 -14.73
C GLU A 54 -7.44 5.23 -14.43
N LEU A 55 -7.93 4.15 -15.07
CA LEU A 55 -7.37 2.81 -14.88
C LEU A 55 -5.85 2.80 -15.07
N GLY A 56 -5.33 3.76 -15.86
CA GLY A 56 -3.89 3.97 -16.05
C GLY A 56 -3.12 4.36 -14.79
N ALA A 57 -3.69 5.13 -13.85
CA ALA A 57 -2.96 5.53 -12.64
C ALA A 57 -2.80 4.37 -11.64
N SER A 58 -3.77 3.44 -11.61
CA SER A 58 -3.74 2.22 -10.79
C SER A 58 -2.66 1.25 -11.27
N ASP A 59 -2.71 0.89 -12.55
CA ASP A 59 -1.83 -0.15 -13.10
C ASP A 59 -0.38 0.30 -13.17
N THR A 60 -0.16 1.59 -13.49
CA THR A 60 1.21 2.15 -13.54
C THR A 60 1.82 2.24 -12.13
N LYS A 61 1.02 2.51 -11.09
CA LYS A 61 1.48 2.42 -9.69
C LYS A 61 1.80 0.98 -9.29
N LEU A 62 0.95 0.02 -9.67
CA LEU A 62 1.20 -1.40 -9.41
C LEU A 62 2.51 -1.89 -10.07
N ILE A 63 2.79 -1.42 -11.29
CA ILE A 63 4.05 -1.68 -11.99
C ILE A 63 5.24 -1.05 -11.27
N ASP A 64 5.12 0.18 -10.78
CA ASP A 64 6.20 0.84 -10.03
C ASP A 64 6.51 0.11 -8.72
N GLU A 65 5.48 -0.31 -7.98
CA GLU A 65 5.64 -1.11 -6.76
C GLU A 65 6.33 -2.44 -7.03
N LYS A 66 5.93 -3.13 -8.12
CA LYS A 66 6.58 -4.38 -8.54
C LYS A 66 8.05 -4.16 -8.91
N LEU A 67 8.36 -3.11 -9.66
CA LEU A 67 9.74 -2.77 -10.03
C LEU A 67 10.58 -2.44 -8.80
N PHE A 68 10.01 -1.69 -7.85
CA PHE A 68 10.66 -1.40 -6.58
C PHE A 68 10.96 -2.67 -5.79
N ALA A 69 10.01 -3.60 -5.68
CA ALA A 69 10.21 -4.87 -4.98
C ALA A 69 11.32 -5.73 -5.62
N ILE A 70 11.38 -5.78 -6.95
CA ILE A 70 12.43 -6.49 -7.69
C ILE A 70 13.80 -5.84 -7.45
N GLY A 71 13.88 -4.51 -7.48
CA GLY A 71 15.10 -3.76 -7.18
C GLY A 71 15.58 -3.98 -5.74
N ALA A 72 14.66 -3.97 -4.77
CA ALA A 72 14.95 -4.24 -3.37
C ALA A 72 15.47 -5.66 -3.15
N LEU A 73 14.86 -6.66 -3.81
CA LEU A 73 15.34 -8.04 -3.76
C LEU A 73 16.78 -8.17 -4.28
N ALA A 74 17.07 -7.55 -5.44
CA ALA A 74 18.42 -7.54 -6.01
C ALA A 74 19.45 -6.87 -5.06
N ALA A 75 19.04 -5.80 -4.37
CA ALA A 75 19.89 -5.14 -3.37
C ALA A 75 20.16 -6.05 -2.15
N ILE A 76 19.16 -6.77 -1.64
CA ILE A 76 19.33 -7.71 -0.52
C ILE A 76 20.32 -8.82 -0.90
N VAL A 77 20.20 -9.38 -2.11
CA VAL A 77 21.14 -10.39 -2.60
C VAL A 77 22.55 -9.81 -2.76
N ALA A 78 22.69 -8.59 -3.26
CA ALA A 78 23.99 -7.91 -3.36
C ALA A 78 24.65 -7.69 -1.99
N VAL A 79 23.88 -7.30 -0.97
CA VAL A 79 24.37 -7.18 0.41
C VAL A 79 24.80 -8.55 0.95
N THR A 80 24.06 -9.60 0.63
CA THR A 80 24.40 -10.97 1.07
C THR A 80 25.73 -11.42 0.45
N ILE A 81 25.94 -11.14 -0.84
CA ILE A 81 27.21 -11.38 -1.53
C ILE A 81 28.34 -10.58 -0.88
N LEU A 82 28.10 -9.31 -0.53
CA LEU A 82 29.08 -8.48 0.17
C LEU A 82 29.49 -9.10 1.52
N VAL A 83 28.52 -9.58 2.31
CA VAL A 83 28.79 -10.27 3.58
C VAL A 83 29.62 -11.52 3.37
N ILE A 84 29.32 -12.32 2.35
CA ILE A 84 30.10 -13.52 1.99
C ILE A 84 31.55 -13.16 1.63
N VAL A 85 31.77 -12.03 0.95
CA VAL A 85 33.11 -11.55 0.59
C VAL A 85 33.83 -10.92 1.79
N LEU A 86 33.13 -10.35 2.78
CA LEU A 86 33.78 -9.74 3.95
C LEU A 86 34.12 -10.75 5.05
N ASP A 87 33.34 -11.84 5.18
CA ASP A 87 33.59 -12.88 6.18
C ASP A 87 34.54 -13.97 5.63
N PRO A 88 35.76 -14.11 6.18
CA PRO A 88 36.72 -15.11 5.73
C PRO A 88 36.23 -16.56 5.91
N LYS A 89 35.33 -16.83 6.87
CA LYS A 89 34.74 -18.17 7.04
C LYS A 89 33.81 -18.52 5.89
N LEU A 90 33.00 -17.55 5.46
CA LEU A 90 32.09 -17.72 4.32
C LEU A 90 32.86 -17.82 3.01
N GLN A 91 33.91 -17.02 2.82
CA GLN A 91 34.80 -17.16 1.66
C GLN A 91 35.42 -18.56 1.58
N SER A 92 35.90 -19.10 2.71
CA SER A 92 36.44 -20.46 2.76
C SER A 92 35.40 -21.49 2.33
N ALA A 93 34.15 -21.37 2.77
CA ALA A 93 33.07 -22.26 2.36
C ALA A 93 32.76 -22.17 0.85
N VAL A 94 32.77 -20.95 0.29
CA VAL A 94 32.58 -20.74 -1.15
C VAL A 94 33.74 -21.33 -1.97
N SER A 95 34.97 -21.22 -1.48
CA SER A 95 36.16 -21.77 -2.15
C SER A 95 36.18 -23.30 -2.21
N GLN A 96 35.54 -23.97 -1.26
CA GLN A 96 35.39 -25.43 -1.23
C GLN A 96 34.31 -25.93 -2.19
N THR A 97 33.43 -25.04 -2.67
CA THR A 97 32.37 -25.37 -3.61
C THR A 97 32.90 -25.29 -5.04
N GLN A 98 32.71 -26.35 -5.83
CA GLN A 98 33.10 -26.33 -7.24
C GLN A 98 32.34 -25.21 -7.97
N ASN A 99 33.08 -24.32 -8.64
CA ASN A 99 32.56 -23.12 -9.31
C ASN A 99 31.89 -22.07 -8.39
N GLY A 100 32.10 -22.12 -7.07
CA GLY A 100 31.46 -21.19 -6.10
C GLY A 100 31.67 -19.71 -6.45
N TYR A 101 32.90 -19.31 -6.79
CA TYR A 101 33.21 -17.93 -7.20
C TYR A 101 32.58 -17.51 -8.53
N VAL A 102 32.37 -18.46 -9.45
CA VAL A 102 31.71 -18.20 -10.73
C VAL A 102 30.23 -17.93 -10.51
N PHE A 103 29.56 -18.71 -9.65
CA PHE A 103 28.17 -18.45 -9.30
C PHE A 103 28.01 -17.12 -8.55
N LEU A 104 28.93 -16.81 -7.64
CA LEU A 104 28.92 -15.56 -6.88
C LEU A 104 29.08 -14.33 -7.81
N SER A 105 29.99 -14.39 -8.78
CA SER A 105 30.22 -13.30 -9.74
C SER A 105 29.05 -13.11 -10.70
N VAL A 106 28.46 -14.20 -11.20
CA VAL A 106 27.25 -14.15 -12.03
C VAL A 106 26.07 -13.57 -11.24
N ALA A 107 25.88 -13.98 -9.99
CA ALA A 107 24.83 -13.44 -9.13
C ALA A 107 25.02 -11.94 -8.87
N ALA A 108 26.25 -11.49 -8.62
CA ALA A 108 26.57 -10.07 -8.46
C ALA A 108 26.26 -9.28 -9.74
N LEU A 109 26.66 -9.79 -10.90
CA LEU A 109 26.35 -9.20 -12.20
C LEU A 109 24.84 -9.08 -12.43
N LEU A 110 24.08 -10.15 -12.21
CA LEU A 110 22.62 -10.14 -12.36
C LEU A 110 21.96 -9.12 -11.42
N CYS A 111 22.42 -9.01 -10.17
CA CYS A 111 21.91 -8.01 -9.24
C CYS A 111 22.16 -6.58 -9.76
N THR A 112 23.38 -6.27 -10.19
CA THR A 112 23.71 -4.93 -10.73
C THR A 112 22.87 -4.57 -11.95
N ILE A 113 22.73 -5.50 -12.91
CA ILE A 113 21.91 -5.30 -14.11
C ILE A 113 20.44 -5.08 -13.72
N THR A 114 19.92 -5.87 -12.78
CA THR A 114 18.52 -5.75 -12.33
C THR A 114 18.25 -4.38 -11.71
N VAL A 115 19.14 -3.89 -10.84
CA VAL A 115 19.02 -2.56 -10.24
C VAL A 115 19.05 -1.47 -11.32
N LEU A 116 19.96 -1.56 -12.30
CA LEU A 116 20.05 -0.60 -13.40
C LEU A 116 18.77 -0.58 -14.27
N VAL A 117 18.25 -1.76 -14.63
CA VAL A 117 17.02 -1.89 -15.41
C VAL A 117 15.84 -1.32 -14.64
N VAL A 118 15.72 -1.62 -13.34
CA VAL A 118 14.67 -1.07 -12.47
C VAL A 118 14.77 0.45 -12.41
N MET A 119 15.95 1.02 -12.11
CA MET A 119 16.11 2.48 -12.08
C MET A 119 15.71 3.14 -13.39
N ARG A 120 16.13 2.55 -14.53
CA ARG A 120 15.79 3.08 -15.84
C ARG A 120 14.30 2.96 -16.14
N ALA A 121 13.67 1.84 -15.79
CA ALA A 121 12.24 1.62 -15.97
C ALA A 121 11.40 2.57 -15.12
N ARG A 122 11.78 2.81 -13.86
CA ARG A 122 11.10 3.79 -12.99
C ARG A 122 11.21 5.21 -13.54
N TYR A 123 12.39 5.62 -13.98
CA TYR A 123 12.59 6.93 -14.63
C TYR A 123 11.69 7.09 -15.88
N TYR A 124 11.57 6.06 -16.71
CA TYR A 124 10.67 6.09 -17.86
C TYR A 124 9.19 6.14 -17.47
N ASN A 125 8.78 5.41 -16.42
CA ASN A 125 7.40 5.43 -15.92
C ASN A 125 7.05 6.80 -15.33
N GLU A 126 7.95 7.41 -14.57
CA GLU A 126 7.78 8.77 -14.06
C GLU A 126 7.62 9.76 -15.23
N ILE A 127 8.49 9.73 -16.24
CA ILE A 127 8.33 10.59 -17.43
C ILE A 127 6.98 10.38 -18.11
N LYS A 128 6.53 9.13 -18.29
CA LYS A 128 5.23 8.85 -18.94
C LYS A 128 4.04 9.31 -18.10
N MET A 129 4.12 9.21 -16.77
CA MET A 129 3.08 9.75 -15.88
C MET A 129 2.98 11.27 -15.97
N TRP A 130 4.12 11.97 -15.98
CA TRP A 130 4.15 13.44 -15.98
C TRP A 130 3.98 14.06 -17.38
N TYR A 131 4.35 13.33 -18.43
CA TYR A 131 4.26 13.76 -19.82
C TYR A 131 3.73 12.63 -20.72
N PRO A 132 2.44 12.27 -20.59
CA PRO A 132 1.82 11.32 -21.51
C PRO A 132 1.87 11.92 -22.91
N ARG A 133 2.60 11.27 -23.83
CA ARG A 133 2.54 11.64 -25.25
C ARG A 133 1.14 11.27 -25.74
N GLY A 134 0.34 12.30 -26.06
CA GLY A 134 -0.97 12.18 -26.69
C GLY A 134 -0.89 11.61 -28.11
#